data_AF-A0A3U4YIQ3-F1
#
_entry.id   AF-A0A3U4YIQ3-F1
#
_cell.length_a   1.000
_cell.length_b   1.000
_cell.length_c   1.000
_cell.angle_alpha   90.00
_cell.angle_beta   90.00
_cell.angle_gamma   90.00
#
_symmetry.space_group_name_H-M   'P 1'
#
loop_
_entity.id
_entity.type
_entity.pdbx_description
1 polymer ?
#
loop_
_entity_poly.entity_id
_entity_poly.type
_entity_poly.pdbx_seq_one_letter_code
_entity_poly.pdbx_strand_id
1 'polypeptide(L)'
;MKLVLPFPPSVNTYWRAPNKGPLAGRHLISAVGRKYQSAACVAIIEQLRRLPKPSTELAAVEIILYPPDKRIRDLDNYNKALFDALT
;
A
#
# COMPACT_ATOMS: atom_id res chain seq x y z
N MET A 1 8.24 -14.99 5.36
CA MET A 1 6.85 -14.74 5.81
C MET A 1 5.96 -14.66 4.57
N LYS A 2 4.73 -15.20 4.61
CA LYS A 2 3.77 -15.07 3.52
C LYS A 2 2.55 -14.29 4.02
N LEU A 3 2.18 -13.24 3.30
CA LEU A 3 1.03 -12.39 3.60
C LEU A 3 0.12 -12.32 2.38
N VAL A 4 -1.18 -12.40 2.59
CA VAL A 4 -2.22 -12.12 1.59
C VAL A 4 -2.83 -10.77 1.92
N LEU A 5 -2.72 -9.82 1.01
CA LEU A 5 -3.16 -8.43 1.23
C LEU A 5 -4.24 -8.06 0.22
N PRO A 6 -5.10 -7.07 0.53
CA PRO A 6 -6.03 -6.52 -0.45
C PRO A 6 -5.27 -6.00 -1.67
N PHE A 7 -5.92 -5.96 -2.84
CA PHE A 7 -5.28 -5.43 -4.04
C PHE A 7 -5.00 -3.92 -3.86
N PRO A 8 -3.75 -3.45 -4.05
CA PRO A 8 -3.40 -2.04 -3.86
C PRO A 8 -4.10 -1.13 -4.87
N PRO A 9 -4.46 0.10 -4.47
CA PRO A 9 -4.82 1.13 -5.44
C PRO A 9 -3.58 1.52 -6.25
N SER A 10 -3.77 2.11 -7.44
CA SER A 10 -2.66 2.69 -8.21
C SER A 10 -2.01 3.86 -7.47
N VAL A 11 -0.73 4.17 -7.73
CA VAL A 11 0.00 5.35 -7.20
C VAL A 11 -0.83 6.62 -7.34
N ASN A 12 -1.43 6.85 -8.50
CA ASN A 12 -2.23 8.05 -8.75
C ASN A 12 -3.50 8.13 -7.89
N THR A 13 -4.01 6.98 -7.45
CA THR A 13 -5.15 6.91 -6.53
C THR A 13 -4.66 6.98 -5.08
N TYR A 14 -3.49 6.42 -4.78
CA TYR A 14 -2.90 6.35 -3.46
C TYR A 14 -2.39 7.71 -2.98
N TRP A 15 -1.70 8.45 -3.84
CA TRP A 15 -1.12 9.76 -3.53
C TRP A 15 -1.97 10.88 -4.12
N ARG A 16 -1.92 12.05 -3.46
CA ARG A 16 -2.48 13.29 -3.97
C ARG A 16 -1.52 14.44 -3.74
N ALA A 17 -1.54 15.40 -4.66
CA ALA A 17 -0.85 16.67 -4.50
C ALA A 17 -1.90 17.79 -4.62
N PRO A 18 -2.37 18.35 -3.49
CA PRO A 18 -3.25 19.50 -3.54
C PRO A 18 -2.53 20.66 -4.25
N ASN A 19 -3.23 21.36 -5.12
CA ASN A 19 -2.68 22.51 -5.87
C ASN A 19 -3.16 23.86 -5.30
N LYS A 20 -4.00 23.84 -4.26
CA LYS A 20 -4.58 25.03 -3.63
C LYS A 20 -4.70 24.83 -2.12
N GLY A 21 -4.73 25.94 -1.39
CA GLY A 21 -4.89 25.97 0.06
C GLY A 21 -3.60 25.69 0.85
N PRO A 22 -3.69 25.52 2.18
CA PRO A 22 -2.52 25.42 3.06
C PRO A 22 -1.61 24.21 2.80
N LEU A 23 -2.12 23.20 2.10
CA LEU A 23 -1.40 21.97 1.77
C LEU A 23 -0.94 21.94 0.30
N ALA A 24 -1.03 23.07 -0.41
CA ALA A 24 -0.59 23.16 -1.79
C ALA A 24 0.88 22.77 -1.94
N GLY A 25 1.20 21.98 -2.96
CA GLY A 25 2.57 21.53 -3.25
C GLY A 25 3.07 20.37 -2.38
N ARG A 26 2.26 19.84 -1.45
CA ARG A 26 2.62 18.67 -0.64
C ARG A 26 2.13 17.38 -1.29
N HIS A 27 2.95 16.34 -1.26
CA HIS A 27 2.50 14.97 -1.55
C HIS A 27 1.94 14.34 -0.28
N LEU A 28 0.70 13.90 -0.36
CA LEU A 28 -0.05 13.34 0.78
C LEU A 28 -0.68 12.02 0.37
N ILE A 29 -0.88 11.14 1.34
CA ILE A 29 -1.70 9.96 1.16
C ILE A 29 -3.16 10.40 0.98
N SER A 30 -3.82 9.86 -0.03
CA SER A 30 -5.22 10.12 -0.33
C SER A 30 -6.13 9.44 0.71
N ALA A 31 -7.44 9.71 0.68
CA ALA A 31 -8.39 8.98 1.51
C ALA A 31 -8.43 7.48 1.17
N VAL A 32 -8.30 7.14 -0.12
CA VAL A 32 -8.24 5.75 -0.60
C VAL A 32 -6.95 5.09 -0.14
N GLY A 33 -5.82 5.80 -0.21
CA GLY A 33 -4.53 5.28 0.28
C GLY A 33 -4.57 4.96 1.76
N ARG A 34 -5.10 5.86 2.60
CA ARG A 34 -5.26 5.60 4.05
C ARG A 34 -6.19 4.41 4.32
N LYS A 35 -7.29 4.28 3.57
CA LYS A 35 -8.19 3.13 3.68
C LYS A 35 -7.47 1.82 3.34
N TYR A 36 -6.62 1.83 2.31
CA TYR A 36 -5.79 0.68 1.96
C TYR A 36 -4.79 0.34 3.07
N GLN A 37 -4.08 1.32 3.63
CA GLN A 37 -3.15 1.08 4.76
C GLN A 37 -3.85 0.42 5.95
N SER A 38 -5.02 0.92 6.34
CA SER A 38 -5.81 0.31 7.42
C SER A 38 -6.22 -1.12 7.08
N ALA A 39 -6.67 -1.39 5.85
CA ALA A 39 -7.07 -2.72 5.42
C ALA A 39 -5.89 -3.71 5.37
N ALA A 40 -4.73 -3.26 4.89
CA ALA A 40 -3.50 -4.05 4.89
C ALA A 40 -3.04 -4.38 6.33
N CYS A 41 -3.06 -3.38 7.22
CA CYS A 41 -2.71 -3.57 8.64
C CYS A 41 -3.63 -4.61 9.31
N VAL A 42 -4.95 -4.50 9.11
CA VAL A 42 -5.91 -5.49 9.61
C VAL A 42 -5.60 -6.89 9.06
N ALA A 43 -5.41 -7.02 7.75
CA ALA A 43 -5.11 -8.32 7.12
C ALA A 43 -3.81 -8.94 7.69
N ILE A 44 -2.79 -8.14 7.99
CA ILE A 44 -1.53 -8.61 8.58
C ILE A 44 -1.76 -9.10 10.01
N ILE A 45 -2.45 -8.31 10.83
CA ILE A 45 -2.72 -8.67 12.23
C ILE A 45 -3.58 -9.94 12.31
N GLU A 46 -4.58 -10.07 11.44
CA GLU A 46 -5.43 -11.26 11.38
C GLU A 46 -4.64 -12.52 11.01
N GLN A 47 -3.72 -12.42 10.06
CA GLN A 47 -2.88 -13.55 9.63
C GLN A 47 -1.81 -13.91 10.67
N LEU A 48 -1.17 -12.92 11.28
CA LEU A 48 -0.09 -13.15 12.24
C LEU A 48 -0.59 -13.38 13.68
N ARG A 49 -1.87 -13.08 13.95
CA ARG A 49 -2.48 -13.09 15.30
C ARG A 49 -1.73 -12.24 16.32
N ARG A 50 -0.99 -11.23 15.85
CA ARG A 50 -0.22 -10.29 16.66
C ARG A 50 0.10 -9.03 15.86
N LEU A 51 0.40 -7.95 16.56
CA LEU A 51 1.02 -6.78 15.96
C LEU A 51 2.50 -7.10 15.63
N PRO A 52 2.93 -7.05 14.36
CA PRO A 52 4.32 -7.26 14.01
C PRO A 52 5.21 -6.15 14.57
N LYS A 53 6.44 -6.50 14.94
CA LYS A 53 7.47 -5.52 15.33
C LYS A 53 8.24 -5.10 14.08
N PRO A 54 8.62 -3.82 13.94
CA PRO A 54 9.52 -3.38 12.88
C PRO A 54 10.83 -4.19 12.90
N SER A 55 11.33 -4.54 11.72
CA SER A 55 12.65 -5.16 11.56
C SER A 55 13.57 -4.19 10.85
N THR A 56 14.85 -4.20 11.22
CA THR A 56 15.93 -3.45 10.56
C THR A 56 16.78 -4.33 9.65
N GLU A 57 16.47 -5.63 9.57
CA GLU A 57 17.19 -6.58 8.73
C GLU A 57 16.85 -6.40 7.26
N LEU A 58 17.81 -6.73 6.39
CA LEU A 58 17.57 -6.77 4.94
C LEU A 58 16.54 -7.86 4.61
N ALA A 59 15.55 -7.51 3.80
CA ALA A 59 14.50 -8.42 3.38
C ALA A 59 14.45 -8.53 1.84
N ALA A 60 14.41 -9.76 1.35
CA ALA A 60 13.96 -10.04 -0.01
C ALA A 60 12.44 -10.21 -0.01
N VAL A 61 11.75 -9.55 -0.94
CA VAL A 61 10.29 -9.60 -1.04
C VAL A 61 9.89 -10.10 -2.43
N GLU A 62 9.10 -11.17 -2.47
CA GLU A 62 8.43 -11.64 -3.67
C GLU A 62 6.98 -11.17 -3.64
N ILE A 63 6.51 -10.57 -4.74
CA ILE A 63 5.15 -10.03 -4.86
C ILE A 63 4.44 -10.76 -6.00
N ILE A 64 3.32 -11.39 -5.67
CA ILE A 64 2.41 -12.01 -6.65
C ILE A 64 1.11 -11.20 -6.66
N LEU A 65 0.86 -10.51 -7.76
CA LEU A 65 -0.35 -9.70 -7.94
C LEU A 65 -1.45 -10.53 -8.62
N TYR A 66 -2.61 -10.61 -7.97
CA TYR A 66 -3.84 -11.17 -8.53
C TYR A 66 -4.77 -10.02 -8.92
N PRO A 67 -4.73 -9.53 -10.18
CA PRO A 67 -5.47 -8.35 -10.57
C PRO A 67 -7.00 -8.57 -10.49
N PRO A 68 -7.77 -7.56 -10.04
CA PRO A 68 -9.21 -7.70 -9.85
C PRO A 68 -10.01 -7.71 -11.17
N ASP A 69 -9.39 -7.31 -12.27
CA ASP A 69 -9.99 -7.25 -13.60
C ASP A 69 -8.92 -7.36 -14.69
N LYS A 70 -9.35 -7.35 -15.96
CA LYS A 70 -8.48 -7.54 -17.14
C LYS A 70 -7.83 -6.25 -17.68
N ARG A 71 -7.90 -5.12 -16.96
CA ARG A 71 -7.25 -3.87 -17.42
C ARG A 71 -5.73 -4.03 -17.47
N ILE A 72 -5.13 -3.45 -18.49
CA ILE A 72 -3.67 -3.31 -18.61
C ILE A 72 -3.18 -2.42 -17.47
N ARG A 73 -2.13 -2.86 -16.80
CA ARG A 73 -1.60 -2.27 -15.58
C ARG A 73 -0.10 -2.22 -15.64
N ASP A 74 0.44 -1.09 -15.22
CA ASP A 74 1.86 -1.01 -14.86
C ASP A 74 2.06 -1.67 -13.49
N LEU A 75 2.99 -2.62 -13.42
CA LEU A 75 3.28 -3.37 -12.20
C LEU A 75 3.90 -2.48 -11.12
N ASP A 76 4.75 -1.53 -11.52
CA ASP A 76 5.46 -0.64 -10.59
C ASP A 76 4.51 0.23 -9.74
N ASN A 77 3.34 0.49 -10.31
CA ASN A 77 2.29 1.36 -9.80
C ASN A 77 1.60 0.79 -8.56
N TYR A 78 1.80 -0.50 -8.31
CA TYR A 78 1.21 -1.20 -7.17
C TYR A 78 2.23 -1.47 -6.07
N ASN A 79 3.51 -1.58 -6.42
CA ASN A 79 4.59 -1.83 -5.46
C ASN A 79 4.74 -0.70 -4.44
N LYS A 80 4.61 0.57 -4.87
CA LYS A 80 4.78 1.73 -3.98
C LYS A 80 3.71 1.75 -2.87
N ALA A 81 2.45 1.57 -3.24
CA ALA A 81 1.34 1.54 -2.28
C ALA A 81 1.46 0.34 -1.33
N LEU A 82 1.90 -0.82 -1.85
CA LEU A 82 2.15 -2.00 -1.03
C LEU A 82 3.24 -1.75 0.00
N PHE A 83 4.41 -1.25 -0.40
CA PHE A 83 5.51 -1.03 0.53
C PHE A 83 5.22 0.06 1.57
N ASP A 84 4.55 1.15 1.17
CA ASP A 84 4.14 2.20 2.11
C ASP A 84 3.12 1.72 3.16
N ALA A 85 2.36 0.66 2.87
CA ALA A 85 1.45 0.04 3.84
C ALA A 85 2.15 -0.97 4.77
N LEU A 86 3.38 -1.38 4.47
CA LEU A 86 4.18 -2.30 5.28
C LEU A 86 5.15 -1.58 6.24
N THR A 87 5.23 -0.25 6.16
CA THR A 87 6.12 0.63 6.95
C THR A 87 5.32 1.55 7.86
#